data_AF-A0AAD7RSB8-F1
#
_entry.id   AF-A0AAD7RSB8-F1
#
_cell.length_a   1.000
_cell.length_b   1.000
_cell.length_c   1.000
_cell.angle_alpha   90.00
_cell.angle_beta   90.00
_cell.angle_gamma   90.00
#
_symmetry.space_group_name_H-M   'P 1'
#
loop_
_entity.id
_entity.type
_entity.pdbx_description
1 polymer ?
#
loop_
_entity_poly.entity_id
_entity_poly.type
_entity_poly.pdbx_seq_one_letter_code
_entity_poly.pdbx_strand_id
1 'polypeptide(L)'
;MDPQLLFQRLTIAAKASQDLASVFKYELCSHPSALFDISLLLRQPQKPVLADAIWALHTPGHVQYVLDGGALVQRIPWTRGSTYKDICKLYSEYVTRKYGEAVVVFDGYQGTSTKDMTHRRRAGGRVGATVTMDEYMPVTMNKDEFLANNTNKQQFINMLSGHLQKKNCQTYHAPVFLKQKTYTTQRTVTQIQTESAQERGHPFRMPGGTGH
;
A
#
# COMPACT_ATOMS: atom_id res chain seq x y z
N MET A 1 5.46 -38.19 -7.47
CA MET A 1 6.40 -37.48 -8.36
C MET A 1 6.62 -38.34 -9.57
N ASP A 2 6.46 -37.79 -10.78
CA ASP A 2 6.77 -38.49 -12.02
C ASP A 2 8.30 -38.50 -12.25
N PRO A 3 8.94 -39.68 -12.30
CA PRO A 3 10.40 -39.80 -12.48
C PRO A 3 10.92 -39.14 -13.75
N GLN A 4 10.11 -39.11 -14.82
CA GLN A 4 10.53 -38.58 -16.12
C GLN A 4 10.61 -37.04 -16.10
N LEU A 5 9.62 -36.40 -15.46
CA LEU A 5 9.62 -34.95 -15.29
C LEU A 5 10.76 -34.47 -14.39
N LEU A 6 11.09 -35.24 -13.35
CA LEU A 6 12.24 -34.97 -12.48
C LEU A 6 13.55 -35.04 -13.27
N PHE A 7 13.75 -36.10 -14.07
CA PHE A 7 14.94 -36.25 -14.90
C PHE A 7 15.14 -35.11 -15.92
N GLN A 8 14.05 -34.64 -16.55
CA GLN A 8 14.11 -33.47 -17.44
C GLN A 8 14.53 -32.19 -16.71
N ARG A 9 14.00 -31.93 -15.52
CA ARG A 9 14.36 -30.75 -14.71
C ARG A 9 15.83 -30.80 -14.29
N LEU A 10 16.30 -31.96 -13.81
CA LEU A 10 17.72 -32.15 -13.47
C LEU A 10 18.63 -31.91 -14.67
N THR A 11 18.25 -32.39 -15.86
CA THR A 11 19.07 -32.23 -17.07
C THR A 11 19.18 -30.77 -17.52
N ILE A 12 18.10 -29.98 -17.37
CA ILE A 12 18.10 -28.55 -17.70
C ILE A 12 18.93 -27.77 -16.69
N ALA A 13 18.74 -28.04 -15.39
CA ALA A 13 19.47 -27.37 -14.33
C ALA A 13 20.99 -27.68 -14.39
N ALA A 14 21.35 -28.90 -14.78
CA ALA A 14 22.73 -29.31 -14.98
C ALA A 14 23.46 -28.59 -16.12
N LYS A 15 22.72 -28.20 -17.17
CA LYS A 15 23.28 -27.45 -18.30
C LYS A 15 23.41 -25.95 -18.03
N ALA A 16 22.68 -25.43 -17.03
CA ALA A 16 22.58 -24.00 -16.75
C ALA A 16 23.46 -23.50 -15.59
N SER A 17 23.97 -24.40 -14.73
CA SER A 17 24.76 -24.03 -13.54
C SER A 17 26.19 -24.59 -13.60
N GLN A 18 27.18 -23.77 -13.22
CA GLN A 18 28.57 -24.23 -13.02
C GLN A 18 28.77 -24.99 -11.71
N ASP A 19 27.89 -24.76 -10.72
CA ASP A 19 27.88 -25.50 -9.46
C ASP A 19 26.62 -26.37 -9.39
N LEU A 20 26.81 -27.62 -9.81
CA LEU A 20 25.74 -28.61 -9.90
C LEU A 20 25.31 -29.13 -8.53
N ALA A 21 26.21 -29.09 -7.54
CA ALA A 21 25.98 -29.65 -6.21
C ALA A 21 25.01 -28.79 -5.39
N SER A 22 25.09 -27.46 -5.49
CA SER A 22 24.17 -26.55 -4.79
C SER A 22 22.74 -26.62 -5.33
N VAL A 23 22.58 -26.89 -6.63
CA VAL A 23 21.27 -27.05 -7.29
C VAL A 23 20.56 -28.32 -6.80
N PHE A 24 21.26 -29.46 -6.74
CA PHE A 24 20.66 -30.73 -6.34
C PHE A 24 20.37 -30.86 -4.84
N LYS A 25 20.97 -30.00 -4.00
CA LYS A 25 20.69 -29.96 -2.56
C LYS A 25 19.20 -29.77 -2.24
N TYR A 26 18.46 -29.09 -3.10
CA TYR A 26 17.06 -28.75 -2.89
C TYR A 26 16.07 -29.64 -3.66
N GLU A 27 16.51 -30.35 -4.70
CA GLU A 27 15.65 -31.21 -5.53
C GLU A 27 15.64 -32.69 -5.12
N LEU A 28 16.68 -33.19 -4.44
CA LEU A 28 16.78 -34.61 -4.05
C LEU A 28 16.10 -34.95 -2.70
N CYS A 29 15.37 -34.00 -2.11
CA CYS A 29 14.61 -34.24 -0.89
C CYS A 29 13.19 -34.71 -1.25
N SER A 30 12.63 -35.63 -0.46
CA SER A 30 11.26 -36.16 -0.66
C SER A 30 10.17 -35.09 -0.63
N HIS A 31 10.50 -33.93 -0.09
CA HIS A 31 9.69 -32.72 -0.03
C HIS A 31 10.59 -31.52 -0.39
N PRO A 32 10.11 -30.53 -1.15
CA PRO A 32 10.93 -29.40 -1.56
C PRO A 32 11.29 -28.55 -0.33
N SER A 33 12.53 -28.67 0.13
CA SER A 33 13.04 -27.99 1.34
C SER A 33 13.10 -26.45 1.20
N ALA A 34 12.95 -25.94 -0.03
CA ALA A 34 12.72 -24.53 -0.32
C ALA A 34 11.32 -24.06 0.13
N LEU A 35 10.32 -24.95 0.11
CA LEU A 35 8.94 -24.67 0.48
C LEU A 35 8.59 -25.19 1.87
N PHE A 36 9.20 -26.29 2.32
CA PHE A 36 8.87 -26.96 3.57
C PHE A 36 10.04 -26.96 4.57
N ASP A 37 9.72 -26.87 5.85
CA ASP A 37 10.68 -27.09 6.92
C ASP A 37 10.83 -28.59 7.26
N ILE A 38 11.69 -28.91 8.23
CA ILE A 38 11.97 -30.29 8.67
C ILE A 38 10.71 -30.95 9.26
N SER A 39 9.73 -30.15 9.70
CA SER A 39 8.43 -30.62 10.19
C SER A 39 7.38 -30.77 9.09
N LEU A 40 7.76 -30.64 7.81
CA LEU A 40 6.88 -30.68 6.64
C LEU A 40 5.83 -29.57 6.60
N LEU A 41 6.05 -28.47 7.33
CA LEU A 41 5.19 -27.29 7.27
C LEU A 41 5.74 -26.29 6.26
N LEU A 42 4.85 -25.51 5.64
CA LEU A 42 5.25 -24.46 4.70
C LEU A 42 6.12 -23.42 5.43
N ARG A 43 7.34 -23.21 4.93
CA ARG A 43 8.24 -22.16 5.40
C ARG A 43 7.56 -20.82 5.23
N GLN A 44 7.73 -19.96 6.24
CA GLN A 44 7.28 -18.58 6.10
C GLN A 44 8.05 -17.90 4.97
N PRO A 45 7.37 -17.13 4.11
CA PRO A 45 8.04 -16.40 3.04
C PRO A 45 8.99 -15.37 3.65
N GLN A 46 10.28 -15.47 3.31
CA GLN A 46 11.34 -14.54 3.73
C GLN A 46 11.26 -13.25 2.90
N LYS A 47 10.14 -12.53 3.01
CA LYS A 47 9.83 -11.33 2.22
C LYS A 47 10.92 -10.25 2.25
N PRO A 48 11.62 -9.99 3.38
CA PRO A 48 12.68 -8.98 3.43
C PRO A 48 13.86 -9.34 2.53
N VAL A 49 14.34 -10.58 2.59
CA VAL A 49 15.48 -11.04 1.78
C VAL A 49 15.16 -10.99 0.28
N LEU A 50 13.91 -11.31 -0.09
CA LEU A 50 13.47 -11.16 -1.47
C LEU A 50 13.41 -9.68 -1.89
N ALA A 51 12.96 -8.78 -1.01
CA ALA A 51 12.94 -7.35 -1.30
C ALA A 51 14.35 -6.78 -1.51
N ASP A 52 15.30 -7.16 -0.64
CA ASP A 52 16.71 -6.75 -0.75
C ASP A 52 17.35 -7.25 -2.05
N ALA A 53 17.08 -8.50 -2.43
CA ALA A 53 17.56 -9.06 -3.69
C ALA A 53 16.97 -8.34 -4.91
N ILE A 54 15.67 -8.02 -4.90
CA ILE A 54 15.02 -7.23 -5.96
C ILE A 54 15.64 -5.82 -6.04
N TRP A 55 15.98 -5.23 -4.89
CA TRP A 55 16.60 -3.91 -4.81
C TRP A 55 18.03 -3.92 -5.35
N ALA A 56 18.80 -4.95 -5.02
CA ALA A 56 20.17 -5.14 -5.52
C ALA A 56 20.24 -5.40 -7.04
N LEU A 57 19.18 -5.96 -7.63
CA LEU A 57 19.08 -6.16 -9.08
C LEU A 57 18.64 -4.88 -9.85
N HIS A 58 18.16 -3.84 -9.18
CA HIS A 58 17.72 -2.61 -9.84
C HIS A 58 18.87 -1.58 -9.96
N THR A 59 19.04 -1.03 -11.16
CA THR A 59 19.81 0.20 -11.36
C THR A 59 18.95 1.41 -10.99
N PRO A 60 19.52 2.47 -10.39
CA PRO A 60 18.76 3.63 -9.96
C PRO A 60 18.31 4.45 -11.18
N GLY A 61 17.12 4.15 -11.69
CA GLY A 61 16.40 4.92 -12.70
C GLY A 61 15.45 5.96 -12.07
N HIS A 62 14.54 6.49 -12.89
CA HIS A 62 13.49 7.40 -12.42
C HIS A 62 12.52 6.67 -11.48
N VAL A 63 12.53 7.04 -10.20
CA VAL A 63 11.67 6.45 -9.16
C VAL A 63 10.31 7.15 -9.19
N GLN A 64 9.26 6.42 -9.53
CA GLN A 64 7.88 6.87 -9.39
C GLN A 64 7.33 6.41 -8.05
N TYR A 65 6.80 7.34 -7.25
CA TYR A 65 6.20 6.99 -5.96
C TYR A 65 4.77 6.51 -6.12
N VAL A 66 4.46 5.34 -5.55
CA VAL A 66 3.10 4.80 -5.45
C VAL A 66 2.70 4.74 -3.98
N LEU A 67 1.65 5.48 -3.62
CA LEU A 67 1.17 5.63 -2.26
C LEU A 67 -0.11 4.82 -2.03
N ASP A 68 -0.19 4.13 -0.90
CA ASP A 68 -1.44 3.59 -0.38
C ASP A 68 -2.32 4.73 0.14
N GLY A 69 -3.44 4.96 -0.54
CA GLY A 69 -4.42 5.98 -0.18
C GLY A 69 -5.07 5.72 1.18
N GLY A 70 -5.19 4.45 1.59
CA GLY A 70 -5.70 4.09 2.92
C GLY A 70 -4.81 4.60 4.05
N ALA A 71 -3.50 4.36 3.92
CA ALA A 71 -2.49 4.89 4.84
C ALA A 71 -2.38 6.41 4.76
N LEU A 72 -2.42 6.99 3.55
CA LEU A 72 -2.35 8.44 3.35
C LEU A 72 -3.47 9.15 4.13
N VAL A 73 -4.73 8.73 3.97
CA VAL A 73 -5.88 9.33 4.66
C VAL A 73 -5.69 9.34 6.18
N GLN A 74 -5.02 8.33 6.75
CA GLN A 74 -4.75 8.29 8.20
C GLN A 74 -3.63 9.24 8.65
N ARG A 75 -2.73 9.64 7.74
CA ARG A 75 -1.49 10.36 8.06
C ARG A 75 -1.68 11.78 8.61
N ILE A 76 -2.61 12.54 8.04
CA ILE A 76 -2.75 13.97 8.34
C ILE A 76 -3.87 14.19 9.36
N PRO A 77 -3.61 14.83 10.52
CA PRO A 77 -4.66 15.18 11.47
C PRO A 77 -5.60 16.24 10.88
N TRP A 78 -6.89 16.18 11.22
CA TRP A 78 -7.86 17.17 10.78
C TRP A 78 -8.09 18.21 11.88
N THR A 79 -7.98 19.48 11.52
CA THR A 79 -8.28 20.58 12.43
C THR A 79 -9.78 20.89 12.38
N ARG A 80 -10.43 20.95 13.54
CA ARG A 80 -11.86 21.27 13.62
C ARG A 80 -12.10 22.70 13.12
N GLY A 81 -13.14 22.89 12.31
CA GLY A 81 -13.46 24.20 11.72
C GLY A 81 -12.71 24.51 10.42
N SER A 82 -11.70 23.72 10.02
CA SER A 82 -11.17 23.78 8.65
C SER A 82 -12.20 23.29 7.65
N THR A 83 -12.21 23.86 6.45
CA THR A 83 -13.05 23.36 5.37
C THR A 83 -12.49 22.06 4.80
N TYR A 84 -13.33 21.25 4.16
CA TYR A 84 -12.84 20.06 3.45
C TYR A 84 -11.84 20.41 2.35
N LYS A 85 -12.01 21.56 1.69
CA LYS A 85 -11.04 22.11 0.74
C LYS A 85 -9.67 22.36 1.37
N ASP A 86 -9.63 22.97 2.57
CA ASP A 86 -8.37 23.20 3.29
C ASP A 86 -7.69 21.87 3.65
N ILE A 87 -8.47 20.89 4.08
CA ILE A 87 -7.95 19.55 4.39
C ILE A 87 -7.38 18.89 3.13
N CYS A 88 -8.11 18.89 2.01
CA CYS A 88 -7.62 18.33 0.75
C CYS A 88 -6.34 19.05 0.28
N LYS A 89 -6.25 20.37 0.46
CA LYS A 89 -5.03 21.14 0.20
C LYS A 89 -3.85 20.65 1.04
N LEU A 90 -4.04 20.40 2.33
CA LEU A 90 -2.98 19.84 3.20
C LEU A 90 -2.47 18.48 2.70
N TYR A 91 -3.36 17.59 2.24
CA TYR A 91 -2.96 16.31 1.65
C TYR A 91 -2.18 16.49 0.35
N SER A 92 -2.69 17.30 -0.57
CA SER A 92 -2.01 17.52 -1.86
C SER A 92 -0.64 18.16 -1.68
N GLU A 93 -0.50 19.08 -0.73
CA GLU A 93 0.79 19.70 -0.39
C GLU A 93 1.74 18.70 0.26
N TYR A 94 1.26 17.84 1.16
CA TYR A 94 2.08 16.79 1.76
C TYR A 94 2.61 15.82 0.69
N VAL A 95 1.75 15.37 -0.22
CA VAL A 95 2.12 14.43 -1.29
C VAL A 95 3.14 15.05 -2.23
N THR A 96 2.86 16.25 -2.75
CA THR A 96 3.74 16.88 -3.72
C THR A 96 5.10 17.27 -3.15
N ARG A 97 5.14 17.78 -1.90
CA ARG A 97 6.42 18.14 -1.26
C ARG A 97 7.30 16.94 -0.97
N LYS A 98 6.72 15.80 -0.57
CA LYS A 98 7.49 14.62 -0.15
C LYS A 98 7.78 13.65 -1.31
N TYR A 99 6.88 13.57 -2.30
CA TYR A 99 6.90 12.53 -3.32
C TYR A 99 6.77 13.04 -4.76
N GLY A 100 6.63 14.36 -4.97
CA GLY A 100 6.44 14.94 -6.31
C GLY A 100 5.13 14.48 -6.97
N GLU A 101 5.20 14.14 -8.25
CA GLU A 101 4.06 13.66 -9.07
C GLU A 101 3.75 12.19 -8.80
N ALA A 102 3.37 11.89 -7.56
CA ALA A 102 3.10 10.53 -7.10
C ALA A 102 1.80 9.96 -7.67
N VAL A 103 1.73 8.63 -7.70
CA VAL A 103 0.52 7.86 -7.95
C VAL A 103 -0.11 7.48 -6.60
N VAL A 104 -1.39 7.79 -6.39
CA VAL A 104 -2.12 7.45 -5.15
C VAL A 104 -3.23 6.46 -5.45
N VAL A 105 -3.21 5.30 -4.77
CA VAL A 105 -4.20 4.24 -4.97
C VAL A 105 -5.12 4.18 -3.77
N PHE A 106 -6.38 4.57 -3.96
CA PHE A 106 -7.41 4.48 -2.94
C PHE A 106 -8.16 3.14 -3.03
N ASP A 107 -8.47 2.55 -1.88
CA ASP A 107 -9.46 1.47 -1.81
C ASP A 107 -10.84 2.02 -2.21
N GLY A 108 -11.56 1.32 -3.09
CA GLY A 108 -12.98 1.56 -3.32
C GLY A 108 -13.81 1.03 -2.14
N TYR A 109 -14.69 1.88 -1.59
CA TYR A 109 -15.59 1.57 -0.48
C TYR A 109 -17.05 1.39 -0.93
N GLN A 110 -17.31 1.32 -2.23
CA GLN A 110 -18.64 1.03 -2.77
C GLN A 110 -18.82 -0.47 -2.99
N GLY A 111 -19.65 -1.11 -2.17
CA GLY A 111 -20.00 -2.54 -2.25
C GLY A 111 -19.69 -3.31 -0.96
N THR A 112 -20.24 -4.52 -0.83
CA THR A 112 -19.93 -5.45 0.27
C THR A 112 -18.51 -5.99 0.08
N SER A 113 -17.59 -5.60 0.96
CA SER A 113 -16.22 -6.12 0.93
C SER A 113 -16.14 -7.39 1.75
N THR A 114 -15.35 -8.37 1.31
CA THR A 114 -14.98 -9.53 2.15
C THR A 114 -14.27 -9.11 3.45
N LYS A 115 -13.85 -7.84 3.55
CA LYS A 115 -13.25 -7.23 4.75
C LYS A 115 -14.22 -6.39 5.58
N ASP A 116 -15.52 -6.37 5.30
CA ASP A 116 -16.50 -5.58 6.06
C ASP A 116 -16.46 -5.89 7.55
N MET A 117 -16.22 -7.16 7.92
CA MET A 117 -16.01 -7.57 9.31
C MET A 117 -14.76 -6.96 9.95
N THR A 118 -13.66 -6.86 9.20
CA THR A 118 -12.42 -6.23 9.65
C THR A 118 -12.57 -4.71 9.76
N HIS A 119 -13.26 -4.09 8.81
CA HIS A 119 -13.59 -2.66 8.87
C HIS A 119 -14.50 -2.34 10.06
N ARG A 120 -15.55 -3.15 10.28
CA ARG A 120 -16.47 -3.02 11.42
C ARG A 120 -15.75 -3.18 12.77
N ARG A 121 -14.80 -4.11 12.88
CA ARG A 121 -13.96 -4.28 14.07
C ARG A 121 -13.05 -3.06 14.32
N ARG A 122 -12.48 -2.46 13.28
CA ARG A 122 -11.65 -1.24 13.40
C ARG A 122 -12.47 0.01 13.72
N ALA A 123 -13.69 0.11 13.19
CA ALA A 123 -14.63 1.19 13.48
C ALA A 123 -15.34 1.03 14.85
N GLY A 124 -15.03 -0.03 15.62
CA GLY A 124 -15.66 -0.29 16.91
C GLY A 124 -17.18 -0.51 16.82
N GLY A 125 -17.70 -0.91 15.65
CA GLY A 125 -19.14 -1.10 15.43
C GLY A 125 -19.99 0.18 15.36
N ARG A 126 -19.39 1.37 15.44
CA ARG A 126 -20.09 2.65 15.33
C ARG A 126 -20.07 3.13 13.88
N VAL A 127 -21.25 3.36 13.30
CA VAL A 127 -21.39 4.02 12.00
C VAL A 127 -21.69 5.48 12.29
N GLY A 128 -20.75 6.38 11.98
CA GLY A 128 -20.95 7.83 12.11
C GLY A 128 -22.08 8.31 11.19
N ALA A 129 -22.68 9.46 11.50
CA ALA A 129 -23.73 10.05 10.67
C ALA A 129 -23.23 10.30 9.23
N THR A 130 -24.07 9.99 8.24
CA THR A 130 -23.75 10.32 6.83
C THR A 130 -23.78 11.82 6.64
N VAL A 131 -22.74 12.38 6.03
CA VAL A 131 -22.59 13.82 5.79
C VAL A 131 -22.70 14.08 4.30
N THR A 132 -23.60 14.96 3.89
CA THR A 132 -23.56 15.51 2.53
C THR A 132 -22.36 16.45 2.44
N MET A 133 -21.32 16.04 1.70
CA MET A 133 -20.08 16.81 1.61
C MET A 133 -20.16 17.90 0.54
N ASP A 134 -19.87 19.13 0.94
CA ASP A 134 -19.52 20.26 0.06
C ASP A 134 -18.10 20.74 0.45
N GLU A 135 -17.30 21.15 -0.53
CA GLU A 135 -15.90 21.52 -0.32
C GLU A 135 -15.70 22.71 0.64
N TYR A 136 -16.69 23.61 0.73
CA TYR A 136 -16.66 24.80 1.57
C TYR A 136 -17.23 24.57 2.98
N MET A 137 -17.82 23.40 3.24
CA MET A 137 -18.33 23.09 4.57
C MET A 137 -17.19 22.85 5.56
N PRO A 138 -17.28 23.41 6.78
CA PRO A 138 -16.32 23.12 7.83
C PRO A 138 -16.47 21.69 8.34
N VAL A 139 -15.36 21.07 8.72
CA VAL A 139 -15.37 19.78 9.40
C VAL A 139 -15.88 19.95 10.82
N THR A 140 -17.06 19.39 11.07
CA THR A 140 -17.78 19.50 12.35
C THR A 140 -17.54 18.32 13.29
N MET A 141 -17.32 17.12 12.74
CA MET A 141 -17.12 15.87 13.48
C MET A 141 -15.65 15.46 13.57
N ASN A 142 -15.38 14.49 14.44
CA ASN A 142 -14.04 13.91 14.56
C ASN A 142 -13.68 13.12 13.29
N LYS A 143 -12.41 13.21 12.86
CA LYS A 143 -11.86 12.44 11.73
C LYS A 143 -12.15 10.93 11.83
N ASP A 144 -11.95 10.32 12.98
CA ASP A 144 -12.10 8.87 13.13
C ASP A 144 -13.57 8.45 12.98
N GLU A 145 -14.48 9.25 13.53
CA GLU A 145 -15.93 9.07 13.39
C GLU A 145 -16.37 9.27 11.94
N PHE A 146 -15.84 10.30 11.27
CA PHE A 146 -16.09 10.58 9.87
C PHE A 146 -15.65 9.42 8.98
N LEU A 147 -14.42 8.93 9.17
CA LEU A 147 -13.82 7.86 8.37
C LEU A 147 -14.35 6.45 8.71
N ALA A 148 -15.09 6.30 9.81
CA ALA A 148 -15.79 5.06 10.14
C ALA A 148 -17.02 4.82 9.25
N ASN A 149 -17.61 5.89 8.68
CA ASN A 149 -18.70 5.78 7.72
C ASN A 149 -18.12 5.63 6.29
N ASN A 150 -18.42 4.50 5.63
CA ASN A 150 -17.89 4.19 4.30
C ASN A 150 -18.35 5.19 3.23
N THR A 151 -19.57 5.72 3.33
CA THR A 151 -20.12 6.72 2.40
C THR A 151 -19.33 8.02 2.52
N ASN A 152 -19.16 8.51 3.75
CA ASN A 152 -18.37 9.69 4.06
C ASN A 152 -16.92 9.54 3.57
N LYS A 153 -16.31 8.39 3.87
CA LYS A 153 -14.95 8.09 3.46
C LYS A 153 -14.80 8.06 1.94
N GLN A 154 -15.75 7.46 1.22
CA GLN A 154 -15.71 7.43 -0.25
C GLN A 154 -15.86 8.83 -0.85
N GLN A 155 -16.80 9.63 -0.33
CA GLN A 155 -16.99 11.01 -0.78
C GLN A 155 -15.73 11.85 -0.56
N PHE A 156 -15.10 11.73 0.61
CA PHE A 156 -13.84 12.42 0.90
C PHE A 156 -12.72 11.99 -0.05
N ILE A 157 -12.56 10.69 -0.28
CA ILE A 157 -11.55 10.14 -1.19
C ILE A 157 -11.77 10.65 -2.62
N ASN A 158 -13.01 10.73 -3.10
CA ASN A 158 -13.30 11.28 -4.44
C ASN A 158 -12.91 12.76 -4.55
N MET A 159 -13.22 13.56 -3.54
CA MET A 159 -12.84 14.97 -3.49
C MET A 159 -11.32 15.18 -3.42
N LEU A 160 -10.64 14.39 -2.58
CA LEU A 160 -9.19 14.41 -2.46
C LEU A 160 -8.51 13.97 -3.77
N SER A 161 -9.07 12.96 -4.43
CA SER A 161 -8.60 12.47 -5.73
C SER A 161 -8.54 13.60 -6.76
N GLY A 162 -9.61 14.39 -6.88
CA GLY A 162 -9.63 15.56 -7.76
C GLY A 162 -8.63 16.65 -7.37
N HIS A 163 -8.37 16.86 -6.07
CA HIS A 163 -7.37 17.82 -5.59
C HIS A 163 -5.93 17.38 -5.85
N LEU A 164 -5.65 16.08 -5.82
CA LEU A 164 -4.35 15.51 -6.17
C LEU A 164 -4.10 15.60 -7.68
N GLN A 165 -5.10 15.31 -8.50
CA GLN A 165 -5.02 15.42 -9.96
C GLN A 165 -4.72 16.87 -10.42
N LYS A 166 -5.31 17.88 -9.76
CA LYS A 166 -4.98 19.30 -9.99
C LYS A 166 -3.52 19.66 -9.66
N LYS A 167 -2.78 18.77 -9.00
CA LYS A 167 -1.36 18.92 -8.65
C LYS A 167 -0.47 17.93 -9.43
N ASN A 168 -0.95 17.45 -10.57
CA ASN A 168 -0.28 16.48 -11.45
C ASN A 168 -0.06 15.08 -10.83
N CYS A 169 -0.64 14.79 -9.66
CA CYS A 169 -0.61 13.44 -9.12
C CYS A 169 -1.64 12.56 -9.84
N GLN A 170 -1.29 11.29 -10.08
CA GLN A 170 -2.24 10.33 -10.62
C GLN A 170 -3.01 9.67 -9.49
N THR A 171 -4.29 9.37 -9.69
CA THR A 171 -5.12 8.74 -8.67
C THR A 171 -5.93 7.60 -9.26
N TYR A 172 -5.97 6.48 -8.54
CA TYR A 172 -6.71 5.28 -8.93
C TYR A 172 -7.59 4.79 -7.80
N HIS A 173 -8.78 4.34 -8.13
CA HIS A 173 -9.72 3.76 -7.18
C HIS A 173 -9.80 2.26 -7.46
N ALA A 174 -9.26 1.44 -6.55
CA ALA A 174 -9.26 0.00 -6.73
C ALA A 174 -10.70 -0.53 -6.61
N PRO A 175 -11.21 -1.27 -7.62
CA PRO A 175 -12.49 -1.96 -7.47
C PRO A 175 -12.37 -2.99 -6.33
N VAL A 176 -13.42 -3.09 -5.51
CA VAL A 176 -13.51 -3.92 -4.28
C VAL A 176 -12.98 -5.36 -4.48
N PHE A 177 -13.08 -5.87 -5.71
CA PHE A 177 -12.76 -7.24 -6.09
C PHE A 177 -11.29 -7.50 -6.49
N LEU A 178 -10.47 -6.48 -6.75
CA LEU A 178 -9.11 -6.68 -7.23
C LEU A 178 -8.09 -6.36 -6.13
N LYS A 179 -8.07 -7.17 -5.06
CA LYS A 179 -6.86 -7.32 -4.22
C LYS A 179 -5.97 -8.49 -4.67
N GLN A 180 -6.34 -9.22 -5.75
CA GLN A 180 -5.48 -10.26 -6.33
C GLN A 180 -4.88 -9.87 -7.69
N LYS A 181 -5.58 -9.09 -8.54
CA LYS A 181 -5.03 -8.72 -9.87
C LYS A 181 -4.10 -7.50 -9.87
N THR A 182 -4.18 -6.60 -8.89
CA THR A 182 -3.23 -5.48 -8.76
C THR A 182 -1.84 -5.96 -8.34
N TYR A 183 -1.72 -6.97 -7.48
CA TYR A 183 -0.42 -7.60 -7.16
C TYR A 183 0.22 -8.30 -8.37
N THR A 184 -0.59 -8.74 -9.34
CA THR A 184 -0.10 -9.45 -10.54
C THR A 184 0.16 -8.50 -11.72
N THR A 185 -0.51 -7.33 -11.77
CA THR A 185 -0.33 -6.35 -12.87
C THR A 185 0.63 -5.21 -12.50
N GLN A 186 0.75 -4.83 -11.22
CA GLN A 186 1.84 -3.97 -10.73
C GLN A 186 3.20 -4.67 -10.76
N ARG A 187 3.24 -5.99 -11.01
CA ARG A 187 4.47 -6.75 -11.25
C ARG A 187 5.11 -6.49 -12.61
N THR A 188 4.46 -5.74 -13.51
CA THR A 188 5.02 -5.45 -14.83
C THR A 188 5.38 -3.98 -15.03
N VAL A 189 4.90 -3.04 -14.21
CA VAL A 189 5.24 -1.62 -14.35
C VAL A 189 5.35 -0.95 -12.97
N THR A 190 6.61 -0.71 -12.58
CA THR A 190 7.12 0.34 -11.67
C THR A 190 7.01 0.16 -10.15
N GLN A 191 8.17 0.39 -9.52
CA GLN A 191 8.62 0.20 -8.13
C GLN A 191 7.74 0.88 -7.06
N ILE A 192 7.54 0.20 -5.93
CA ILE A 192 6.87 0.70 -4.72
C ILE A 192 7.93 0.91 -3.63
N GLN A 193 8.07 2.14 -3.14
CA GLN A 193 8.76 2.45 -1.89
C GLN A 193 7.70 2.59 -0.79
N THR A 194 7.44 1.51 -0.05
CA THR A 194 6.66 1.53 1.20
C THR A 194 7.60 1.73 2.38
N GLU A 195 7.77 2.98 2.82
CA GLU A 195 8.32 3.26 4.14
C GLU A 195 7.23 3.05 5.20
N SER A 196 7.24 1.89 5.83
CA SER A 196 6.65 1.71 7.16
C SER A 196 7.74 1.21 8.10
N ALA A 197 8.02 2.01 9.14
CA ALA A 197 8.94 1.76 10.26
C ALA A 197 10.35 2.34 10.12
N GLN A 198 10.48 3.65 10.36
CA GLN A 198 11.41 4.23 11.34
C GLN A 198 10.93 5.69 11.59
N GLU A 199 11.43 6.37 12.61
CA GLU A 199 11.06 7.75 13.02
C GLU A 199 9.72 7.90 13.78
N ARG A 200 9.69 7.26 14.95
CA ARG A 200 9.10 7.92 16.12
C ARG A 200 10.11 8.93 16.63
N GLY A 201 9.73 10.21 16.65
CA GLY A 201 10.37 11.23 17.47
C GLY A 201 10.84 12.47 16.72
N HIS A 202 9.91 13.33 16.30
CA HIS A 202 10.04 14.78 16.55
C HIS A 202 8.73 15.50 16.23
N PRO A 203 8.16 16.28 17.17
CA PRO A 203 6.98 17.10 16.88
C PRO A 203 7.36 18.28 15.99
N PHE A 204 6.59 18.47 14.92
CA PHE A 204 6.66 19.61 14.02
C PHE A 204 6.34 20.91 14.79
N ARG A 205 7.30 21.82 14.88
CA ARG A 205 7.15 23.16 15.51
C ARG A 205 6.88 24.19 14.42
N MET A 206 5.74 24.87 14.50
CA MET A 206 5.41 25.99 13.61
C MET A 206 6.29 27.22 13.94
N PRO A 207 6.72 28.03 12.96
CA PRO A 207 7.34 29.32 13.23
C PRO A 207 6.27 30.30 13.74
N GLY A 208 6.49 30.84 14.95
CA GLY A 208 5.68 31.92 15.51
C GLY A 208 5.92 33.22 14.75
N GLY A 209 4.83 33.91 14.44
CA GLY A 209 4.84 35.23 13.81
C GLY A 209 5.52 36.27 14.69
N THR A 210 6.29 37.13 14.05
CA THR A 210 6.92 38.33 14.59
C THR A 210 5.86 39.30 15.11
N GLY A 211 5.93 39.62 16.40
CA GLY A 211 5.29 40.78 17.00
C GLY A 211 6.37 41.64 17.66
N HIS A 212 6.77 42.71 16.97
CA HIS A 212 6.93 44.09 17.45
C HIS A 212 7.56 44.94 16.34
#